data_AF-A0A2W6CST4-F1
#
_entry.id   AF-A0A2W6CST4-F1
#
_cell.length_a   1.000
_cell.length_b   1.000
_cell.length_c   1.000
_cell.angle_alpha   90.00
_cell.angle_beta   90.00
_cell.angle_gamma   90.00
#
_symmetry.space_group_name_H-M   'P 1'
#
loop_
_entity.id
_entity.type
_entity.pdbx_description
1 polymer ?
#
loop_
_entity_poly.entity_id
_entity_poly.type
_entity_poly.pdbx_seq_one_letter_code
_entity_poly.pdbx_strand_id
1 'polypeptide(L)'
;LEGLLYPTASRRDRLVIRGEDVPAMTIVAVTPGPPPEVRLQLDVTGVQYVEDRDTTEVLAGCKRRRTTTRQLWTLRLSDDPRLPWVVVEAAGVIPR
;
A
#
# COMPACT_ATOMS: atom_id res chain seq x y z
N LEU A 1 -7.82 1.34 3.12
CA LEU A 1 -7.05 1.11 1.87
C LEU A 1 -6.73 2.37 1.05
N GLU A 2 -7.58 3.41 1.10
CA GLU A 2 -7.48 4.53 0.17
C GLU A 2 -6.15 5.31 0.22
N GLY A 3 -5.49 5.41 1.38
CA GLY A 3 -4.28 6.24 1.54
C GLY A 3 -3.09 5.86 0.65
N LEU A 4 -2.97 4.60 0.23
CA LEU A 4 -1.96 4.19 -0.76
C LEU A 4 -2.51 4.14 -2.18
N LEU A 5 -3.76 3.70 -2.38
CA LEU A 5 -4.33 3.54 -3.72
C LEU A 5 -4.68 4.88 -4.36
N TYR A 6 -5.12 5.83 -3.55
CA TYR A 6 -5.56 7.17 -3.93
C TYR A 6 -4.87 8.19 -3.03
N PRO A 7 -3.67 8.66 -3.43
CA PRO A 7 -2.89 9.63 -2.66
C PRO A 7 -3.64 10.94 -2.38
N THR A 8 -4.68 11.23 -3.17
CA THR A 8 -5.59 12.36 -3.00
C THR A 8 -7.03 11.88 -2.81
N ALA A 9 -7.86 12.71 -2.18
CA ALA A 9 -9.26 12.39 -1.90
C ALA A 9 -10.13 12.24 -3.18
N SER A 10 -9.65 12.72 -4.33
CA SER A 10 -10.44 12.76 -5.58
C SER A 10 -10.55 11.41 -6.28
N ARG A 11 -9.82 10.36 -5.84
CA ARG A 11 -9.62 9.06 -6.53
C ARG A 11 -9.16 9.16 -7.99
N ARG A 12 -8.87 10.37 -8.46
CA ARG A 12 -8.36 10.68 -9.79
C ARG A 12 -6.88 10.33 -9.90
N ASP A 13 -6.16 10.47 -8.80
CA ASP A 13 -4.74 10.14 -8.75
C ASP A 13 -4.59 8.73 -8.20
N ARG A 14 -3.71 7.93 -8.82
CA ARG A 14 -3.38 6.59 -8.33
C ARG A 14 -1.89 6.43 -8.13
N LEU A 15 -1.52 5.74 -7.06
CA LEU A 15 -0.16 5.20 -6.93
C LEU A 15 -0.01 4.00 -7.85
N VAL A 16 1.06 3.98 -8.62
CA VAL A 16 1.46 2.84 -9.44
C VAL A 16 2.82 2.34 -8.98
N ILE A 17 2.92 1.04 -8.80
CA ILE A 17 4.18 0.32 -8.54
C ILE A 17 4.35 -0.70 -9.65
N ARG A 18 5.45 -0.63 -10.40
CA ARG A 18 5.77 -1.59 -11.48
C ARG A 18 7.01 -2.42 -11.15
N GLY A 19 6.93 -3.72 -11.43
CA GLY A 19 8.01 -4.66 -11.13
C GLY A 19 8.26 -4.72 -9.64
N GLU A 20 7.16 -4.77 -8.88
CA GLU A 20 7.10 -4.83 -7.44
C GLU A 20 7.85 -6.06 -6.91
N ASP A 21 8.56 -5.85 -5.81
CA ASP A 21 9.17 -6.88 -5.00
C ASP A 21 8.99 -6.49 -3.53
N VAL A 22 8.76 -7.48 -2.68
CA VAL A 22 8.56 -7.31 -1.24
C VAL A 22 9.65 -8.10 -0.52
N PRO A 23 10.90 -7.59 -0.49
CA PRO A 23 12.03 -8.32 0.08
C PRO A 23 11.90 -8.58 1.59
N ALA A 24 11.09 -7.80 2.30
CA ALA A 24 10.87 -7.96 3.74
C ALA A 24 9.44 -7.61 4.15
N MET A 25 8.90 -8.44 5.04
CA MET A 25 7.61 -8.25 5.71
C MET A 25 7.74 -8.65 7.17
N THR A 26 7.34 -7.74 8.07
CA THR A 26 7.47 -7.92 9.52
C THR A 26 6.15 -7.64 10.21
N ILE A 27 5.71 -8.53 11.10
CA ILE A 27 4.63 -8.24 12.04
C ILE A 27 5.20 -7.30 13.12
N VAL A 28 4.70 -6.07 13.17
CA VAL A 28 5.17 -5.04 14.10
C VAL A 28 4.23 -4.82 15.28
N ALA A 29 2.97 -5.24 15.17
CA ALA A 29 2.03 -5.27 16.28
C ALA A 29 0.94 -6.32 16.05
N VAL A 30 0.39 -6.82 17.15
CA VAL A 30 -0.81 -7.64 17.18
C VAL A 30 -1.75 -7.02 18.20
N THR A 31 -2.96 -6.67 17.75
CA THR A 31 -4.03 -6.15 18.60
C THR A 31 -5.05 -7.27 18.79
N PRO A 32 -5.09 -7.92 19.97
CA PRO A 32 -6.10 -8.92 20.26
C PRO A 32 -7.49 -8.26 20.43
N GLY A 33 -8.54 -9.01 20.13
CA GLY A 33 -9.93 -8.55 20.25
C GLY A 33 -10.84 -9.23 19.23
N PRO A 34 -12.17 -9.02 19.28
CA PRO A 34 -13.07 -9.45 18.22
C PRO A 34 -13.47 -8.26 17.31
N PRO A 35 -12.97 -8.17 16.05
CA PRO A 35 -11.99 -9.04 15.41
C PRO A 35 -10.54 -8.65 15.72
N PRO A 36 -9.59 -9.61 15.68
CA PRO A 36 -8.19 -9.32 15.94
C PRO A 36 -7.56 -8.60 14.75
N GLU A 37 -6.55 -7.79 15.04
CA GLU A 37 -5.80 -7.05 14.03
C GLU A 37 -4.30 -7.33 14.12
N VAL A 38 -3.63 -7.31 12.98
CA VAL A 38 -2.18 -7.43 12.85
C VAL A 38 -1.67 -6.25 12.04
N ARG A 39 -0.65 -5.57 12.55
CA ARG A 39 0.03 -4.51 11.83
C ARG A 39 1.32 -5.06 11.22
N LEU A 40 1.46 -4.89 9.91
CA LEU A 40 2.61 -5.27 9.13
C LEU A 40 3.41 -4.04 8.72
N GLN A 41 4.73 -4.18 8.73
CA GLN A 41 5.63 -3.31 8.00
C GLN A 41 6.14 -4.07 6.77
N LEU A 42 6.05 -3.44 5.60
CA LEU A 42 6.55 -3.97 4.34
C LEU A 42 7.58 -3.01 3.76
N ASP A 43 8.70 -3.54 3.29
CA ASP A 43 9.58 -2.79 2.40
C ASP A 43 9.21 -3.20 0.97
N VAL A 44 8.74 -2.24 0.17
CA VAL A 44 8.26 -2.47 -1.21
C VAL A 44 9.22 -1.81 -2.18
N THR A 45 9.82 -2.59 -3.05
CA THR A 45 10.74 -2.13 -4.09
C THR A 45 10.06 -2.16 -5.45
N GLY A 46 10.21 -1.12 -6.26
CA GLY A 46 9.67 -1.08 -7.60
C GLY A 46 9.87 0.27 -8.28
N VAL A 47 9.42 0.40 -9.51
CA VAL A 47 9.29 1.73 -10.14
C VAL A 47 7.98 2.33 -9.66
N GLN A 48 8.07 3.43 -8.91
CA GLN A 48 6.92 4.03 -8.22
C GLN A 48 6.66 5.46 -8.69
N TYR A 49 5.40 5.76 -8.97
CA TYR A 49 4.96 7.09 -9.37
C TYR A 49 3.46 7.26 -9.13
N VAL A 50 3.03 8.51 -9.01
CA VAL A 50 1.61 8.88 -9.01
C VAL A 50 1.24 9.32 -10.42
N GLU A 51 0.10 8.86 -10.92
CA GLU A 51 -0.44 9.33 -12.20
C GLU A 51 -1.92 9.70 -12.09
N ASP A 52 -2.35 10.60 -12.96
CA ASP A 52 -3.77 10.81 -13.24
C ASP A 52 -4.32 9.54 -13.89
N ARG A 53 -5.38 9.00 -13.32
CA ARG A 53 -5.99 7.73 -13.72
C ARG A 53 -6.62 7.78 -15.11
N ASP A 54 -7.12 8.95 -15.52
CA ASP A 54 -7.86 9.14 -16.76
C ASP A 54 -6.90 9.47 -17.91
N THR A 55 -5.82 10.22 -17.64
CA THR A 55 -4.86 10.66 -18.67
C THR A 55 -3.55 9.88 -18.69
N THR A 56 -3.21 9.17 -17.61
CA THR A 56 -1.92 8.49 -17.38
C THR A 56 -0.70 9.42 -17.29
N GLU A 57 -0.95 10.73 -17.17
CA GLU A 57 0.07 11.74 -16.91
C GLU A 57 0.70 11.50 -15.54
N VAL A 58 2.03 11.55 -15.47
CA VAL A 58 2.76 11.37 -14.20
C VAL A 58 2.74 12.66 -13.42
N LEU A 59 2.16 12.62 -12.22
CA LEU A 59 2.02 13.77 -11.32
C LEU A 59 3.18 13.87 -10.32
N ALA A 60 3.76 12.72 -9.92
CA ALA A 60 4.87 12.65 -8.99
C ALA A 60 5.70 11.37 -9.17
N GLY A 61 6.98 11.39 -8.80
CA GLY A 61 7.88 10.24 -8.92
C GLY A 61 8.43 10.01 -10.33
N CYS A 62 8.80 8.76 -10.67
CA CYS A 62 9.54 8.46 -11.90
C CYS A 62 9.20 7.08 -12.50
N LYS A 63 8.93 7.04 -13.81
CA LYS A 63 8.67 5.81 -14.58
C LYS A 63 9.92 4.98 -14.91
N ARG A 64 11.13 5.42 -14.53
CA ARG A 64 12.41 4.77 -14.93
C ARG A 64 13.28 4.33 -13.76
N ARG A 65 13.05 4.86 -12.56
CA ARG A 65 13.90 4.61 -11.39
C ARG A 65 13.20 3.66 -10.44
N ARG A 66 13.89 2.58 -10.05
CA ARG A 66 13.45 1.73 -8.94
C ARG A 66 13.76 2.41 -7.61
N THR A 67 12.81 2.37 -6.69
CA THR A 67 12.93 2.88 -5.33
C THR A 67 12.34 1.87 -4.35
N THR A 68 12.81 1.90 -3.10
CA THR A 68 12.23 1.13 -2.00
C THR A 68 11.50 2.08 -1.08
N THR A 69 10.25 1.77 -0.77
CA THR A 69 9.41 2.53 0.17
C THR A 69 8.93 1.62 1.27
N ARG A 70 8.93 2.13 2.49
CA ARG A 70 8.33 1.44 3.63
C ARG A 70 6.83 1.73 3.70
N GLN A 71 6.05 0.68 3.92
CA GLN A 71 4.60 0.73 4.07
C GLN A 71 4.19 0.10 5.40
N LEU A 72 3.11 0.60 5.99
CA LEU A 72 2.48 0.09 7.21
C LEU A 72 1.04 -0.28 6.91
N TRP A 73 0.72 -1.56 7.04
CA TRP A 73 -0.59 -2.11 6.72
C TRP A 73 -1.22 -2.68 7.97
N THR A 74 -2.50 -2.41 8.19
CA THR A 74 -3.30 -3.03 9.26
C THR A 74 -4.25 -4.03 8.61
N LEU A 75 -4.11 -5.29 8.99
CA LEU A 75 -4.95 -6.39 8.56
C LEU A 75 -5.89 -6.76 9.70
N ARG A 76 -7.15 -6.97 9.38
CA ARG A 76 -8.18 -7.41 10.32
C ARG A 76 -8.64 -8.80 9.93
N LEU A 77 -8.76 -9.70 10.90
CA LEU A 77 -9.31 -11.02 10.66
C LEU A 77 -10.81 -10.89 10.34
N SER A 78 -11.26 -11.54 9.27
CA SER A 78 -12.63 -11.58 8.79
C SER A 78 -13.27 -12.93 9.08
N ASP A 79 -14.60 -13.00 8.95
CA ASP A 79 -15.34 -14.24 9.07
C ASP A 79 -15.31 -15.10 7.79
N ASP A 80 -14.69 -14.61 6.70
CA ASP A 80 -14.52 -15.38 5.45
C ASP A 80 -13.29 -16.29 5.55
N PRO A 81 -13.46 -17.62 5.67
CA PRO A 81 -12.32 -18.53 5.78
C PRO A 81 -11.47 -18.60 4.51
N ARG A 82 -11.95 -18.11 3.36
CA ARG A 82 -11.19 -18.08 2.09
C ARG A 82 -10.29 -16.84 2.01
N LEU A 83 -10.70 -15.75 2.65
CA LEU A 83 -9.97 -14.48 2.71
C LEU A 83 -9.92 -13.99 4.16
N PRO A 84 -9.24 -14.73 5.04
CA PRO A 84 -9.32 -14.49 6.48
C PRO A 84 -8.73 -13.15 6.87
N TRP A 85 -7.73 -12.63 6.16
CA TRP A 85 -7.12 -11.34 6.48
C TRP A 85 -7.47 -10.28 5.43
N VAL A 86 -8.12 -9.22 5.87
CA VAL A 86 -8.51 -8.08 5.02
C VAL A 86 -7.70 -6.85 5.43
N VAL A 87 -7.12 -6.17 4.46
CA VAL A 87 -6.43 -4.90 4.70
C VAL A 87 -7.47 -3.81 4.98
N VAL A 88 -7.49 -3.29 6.20
CA VAL A 88 -8.41 -2.20 6.59
C VAL A 88 -7.75 -0.83 6.46
N GLU A 89 -6.44 -0.77 6.75
CA GLU A 89 -5.64 0.43 6.66
C GLU A 89 -4.34 0.13 5.93
N ALA A 90 -3.89 1.07 5.10
CA ALA A 90 -2.59 1.00 4.46
C ALA A 90 -2.06 2.41 4.30
N ALA A 91 -0.82 2.62 4.75
CA ALA A 91 -0.13 3.89 4.69
C ALA A 91 1.32 3.66 4.25
N GLY A 92 1.92 4.68 3.64
CA GLY A 92 3.30 4.64 3.21
C GLY A 92 3.72 5.96 2.59
N VAL A 93 5.00 6.07 2.27
CA VAL A 93 5.54 7.27 1.63
C VAL A 93 5.15 7.26 0.17
N ILE A 94 4.39 8.27 -0.25
CA ILE A 94 4.07 8.51 -1.65
C ILE A 94 5.30 9.12 -2.34
N PRO A 95 5.70 8.63 -3.53
CA PRO A 95 6.76 9.25 -4.32
C PRO A 95 6.44 10.73 -4.55
N ARG A 96 7.43 11.60 -4.35
CA ARG A 96 7.36 13.02 -4.72
C ARG A 96 7.97 13.23 -6.09
#